data_AF-A0A2T6C6Y9-F1
#
_entry.id   AF-A0A2T6C6Y9-F1
#
_cell.length_a   1.000
_cell.length_b   1.000
_cell.length_c   1.000
_cell.angle_alpha   90.00
_cell.angle_beta   90.00
_cell.angle_gamma   90.00
#
_symmetry.space_group_name_H-M   'P 1'
#
loop_
_entity.id
_entity.type
_entity.pdbx_description
1 polymer ?
#
loop_
_entity_poly.entity_id
_entity_poly.type
_entity_poly.pdbx_seq_one_letter_code
_entity_poly.pdbx_strand_id
1 'polypeptide(L)'
;MKQILIISAIVIISLTHTFAQEGNPPSGQSTLGTFDNNCSSFYPLPGEKYIVSCWVKESNSTTKKTYTNGVMEINFYNGPDINGVTSLVPALPTITMYPSGKIIEGWQRIVGIVTIPQADGEEVAETPRTIGINLACLQQGTSCYFDDVRIFPFNGSMKSFVYDKDTQRLMAELDENNYATYYEYDKEGGLVRVKKETEKGVYTIQETRSKSKKQ
;
A
#
# COMPACT_ATOMS: atom_id res chain seq x y z
N MET A 1 12.88 -9.59 11.62
CA MET A 1 13.02 -8.41 10.74
C MET A 1 11.63 -8.03 10.28
N LYS A 2 11.15 -6.81 10.54
CA LYS A 2 9.78 -6.42 10.13
C LYS A 2 9.81 -6.04 8.64
N GLN A 3 8.87 -6.61 7.86
CA GLN A 3 8.85 -6.47 6.40
C GLN A 3 7.88 -5.36 5.95
N ILE A 4 8.01 -4.90 4.70
CA ILE A 4 7.26 -3.79 4.11
C ILE A 4 6.78 -4.22 2.71
N LEU A 5 5.57 -3.81 2.30
CA LEU A 5 5.03 -4.03 0.96
C LEU A 5 4.56 -2.70 0.33
N ILE A 6 4.89 -2.54 -0.96
CA ILE A 6 4.48 -1.41 -1.81
C ILE A 6 3.87 -1.95 -3.10
N ILE A 7 2.70 -1.44 -3.47
CA ILE A 7 2.11 -1.63 -4.80
C ILE A 7 1.81 -0.24 -5.38
N SER A 8 2.59 0.18 -6.38
CA SER A 8 2.53 1.52 -7.01
C SER A 8 2.02 1.47 -8.46
N ALA A 9 0.99 0.67 -8.71
CA ALA A 9 0.31 0.64 -10.01
C ALA A 9 -1.13 1.10 -9.84
N ILE A 10 -1.66 1.87 -10.81
CA ILE A 10 -3.09 2.20 -10.86
C ILE A 10 -3.87 0.90 -11.06
N VAL A 11 -4.56 0.47 -10.01
CA VAL A 11 -5.37 -0.76 -10.01
C VAL A 11 -6.80 -0.39 -10.38
N ILE A 12 -7.32 -0.97 -11.48
CA ILE A 12 -8.68 -0.71 -12.02
C ILE A 12 -9.69 -1.79 -11.61
N ILE A 13 -9.28 -2.84 -10.89
CA ILE A 13 -10.13 -3.99 -10.55
C ILE A 13 -9.83 -4.44 -9.12
N SER A 14 -10.85 -4.88 -8.37
CA SER A 14 -10.70 -5.50 -7.05
C SER A 14 -9.59 -6.55 -7.06
N LEU A 15 -8.48 -6.19 -6.43
CA LEU A 15 -7.24 -6.95 -6.45
C LEU A 15 -7.06 -7.53 -5.06
N THR A 16 -7.38 -8.81 -4.89
CA THR A 16 -7.10 -9.52 -3.64
C THR A 16 -5.63 -9.88 -3.62
N HIS A 17 -4.83 -9.23 -2.76
CA HIS A 17 -3.45 -9.64 -2.50
C HIS A 17 -3.41 -10.45 -1.21
N THR A 18 -2.99 -11.71 -1.34
CA THR A 18 -3.03 -12.74 -0.30
C THR A 18 -1.60 -13.07 0.16
N PHE A 19 -1.29 -12.94 1.44
CA PHE A 19 0.05 -13.22 2.01
C PHE A 19 -0.03 -14.31 3.06
N ALA A 20 0.69 -15.42 2.88
CA ALA A 20 0.61 -16.60 3.74
C ALA A 20 1.65 -16.64 4.88
N GLN A 21 1.30 -17.33 5.96
CA GLN A 21 2.04 -17.60 7.19
C GLN A 21 2.55 -19.03 7.23
N GLU A 22 3.84 -19.22 7.43
CA GLU A 22 4.40 -20.54 7.74
C GLU A 22 4.16 -20.88 9.22
N GLY A 23 3.44 -21.96 9.48
CA GLY A 23 3.41 -22.62 10.78
C GLY A 23 4.45 -23.74 10.81
N ASN A 24 5.23 -23.82 11.89
CA ASN A 24 6.12 -24.96 12.12
C ASN A 24 5.31 -26.27 12.14
N PRO A 25 5.72 -27.32 11.41
CA PRO A 25 5.08 -28.62 11.51
C PRO A 25 5.36 -29.24 12.89
N PRO A 26 4.37 -29.87 13.56
CA PRO A 26 4.65 -30.70 14.72
C PRO A 26 5.60 -31.84 14.33
N SER A 27 6.55 -32.11 15.21
CA SER A 27 7.64 -33.05 15.01
C SER A 27 7.17 -34.42 14.49
N GLY A 28 7.59 -34.76 13.28
CA GLY A 28 7.59 -36.14 12.78
C GLY A 28 6.59 -36.43 11.66
N GLN A 29 6.85 -35.93 10.46
CA GLN A 29 6.67 -36.69 9.21
C GLN A 29 7.32 -35.95 8.03
N SER A 30 8.31 -36.60 7.43
CA SER A 30 8.94 -36.16 6.19
C SER A 30 8.06 -36.53 5.00
N THR A 31 7.47 -35.55 4.34
CA THR A 31 6.94 -35.69 2.97
C THR A 31 7.40 -34.51 2.11
N LEU A 32 8.08 -34.90 1.03
CA LEU A 32 8.62 -34.12 -0.09
C LEU A 32 7.94 -32.79 -0.39
N GLY A 33 8.79 -31.75 -0.48
CA GLY A 33 8.43 -30.38 -0.82
C GLY A 33 9.18 -29.45 0.11
N THR A 34 10.46 -29.22 -0.16
CA THR A 34 11.21 -28.10 0.42
C THR A 34 10.38 -26.83 0.27
N PHE A 35 9.76 -26.38 1.36
CA PHE A 35 9.26 -25.01 1.46
C PHE A 35 10.50 -24.13 1.39
N ASP A 36 10.66 -23.48 0.24
CA ASP A 36 11.75 -22.54 0.03
C ASP A 36 11.65 -21.47 1.10
N ASN A 37 12.69 -21.37 1.94
CA ASN A 37 12.94 -20.30 2.89
C ASN A 37 13.25 -18.97 2.17
N ASN A 38 12.48 -18.64 1.13
CA ASN A 38 12.58 -17.39 0.41
C ASN A 38 11.99 -16.30 1.29
N CYS A 39 12.89 -15.64 2.03
CA CYS A 39 12.68 -14.45 2.83
C CYS A 39 12.28 -13.21 1.99
N SER A 40 11.51 -13.41 0.92
CA SER A 40 11.17 -12.41 -0.10
C SER A 40 9.67 -12.07 -0.17
N SER A 41 8.81 -12.79 0.56
CA SER A 41 7.39 -12.45 0.68
C SER A 41 7.14 -11.61 1.93
N PHE A 42 6.28 -10.59 1.82
CA PHE A 42 5.82 -9.78 2.94
C PHE A 42 4.94 -10.61 3.88
N TYR A 43 5.26 -10.59 5.18
CA TYR A 43 4.71 -11.47 6.19
C TYR A 43 4.49 -10.70 7.52
N PRO A 44 3.25 -10.25 7.78
CA PRO A 44 2.88 -9.63 9.05
C PRO A 44 2.95 -10.62 10.22
N LEU A 45 3.41 -10.15 11.37
CA LEU A 45 3.47 -10.94 12.59
C LEU A 45 2.14 -10.84 13.37
N PRO A 46 1.56 -11.97 13.82
CA PRO A 46 0.42 -11.96 14.74
C PRO A 46 0.70 -11.13 16.01
N GLY A 47 -0.31 -10.44 16.52
CA GLY A 47 -0.25 -9.58 17.69
C GLY A 47 0.37 -8.19 17.42
N GLU A 48 1.05 -8.00 16.30
CA GLU A 48 1.69 -6.74 15.95
C GLU A 48 0.76 -5.78 15.21
N LYS A 49 1.06 -4.49 15.34
CA LYS A 49 0.35 -3.40 14.68
C LYS A 49 1.05 -2.96 13.39
N TYR A 50 0.26 -2.69 12.37
CA TYR A 50 0.69 -2.21 11.07
C TYR A 50 -0.12 -0.98 10.67
N ILE A 51 0.52 -0.06 9.97
CA ILE A 51 -0.15 1.04 9.27
C ILE A 51 -0.40 0.57 7.84
N VAL A 52 -1.64 0.74 7.39
CA VAL A 52 -2.05 0.44 6.02
C VAL A 52 -2.60 1.71 5.39
N SER A 53 -2.21 2.00 4.15
CA SER A 53 -2.69 3.19 3.44
C SER A 53 -2.76 2.98 1.94
N CYS A 54 -3.63 3.73 1.26
CA CYS A 54 -3.59 3.93 -0.19
C CYS A 54 -4.18 5.31 -0.57
N TRP A 55 -4.00 5.70 -1.82
CA TRP A 55 -4.76 6.77 -2.44
C TRP A 55 -5.97 6.20 -3.19
N VAL A 56 -7.09 6.91 -3.14
CA VAL A 56 -8.29 6.58 -3.92
C VAL A 56 -8.82 7.79 -4.67
N LYS A 57 -9.35 7.55 -5.86
CA LYS A 57 -10.03 8.53 -6.71
C LYS A 57 -11.32 7.95 -7.25
N GLU A 58 -12.42 8.65 -7.06
CA GLU A 58 -13.72 8.28 -7.64
C GLU A 58 -13.96 9.03 -8.94
N SER A 59 -14.46 8.33 -9.97
CA SER A 59 -14.99 8.97 -11.18
C SER A 59 -16.35 9.61 -10.86
N ASN A 60 -16.34 10.82 -10.32
CA ASN A 60 -17.55 11.60 -10.07
C ASN A 60 -17.47 12.96 -10.78
N SER A 61 -18.59 13.40 -11.36
CA SER A 61 -18.72 14.69 -12.06
C SER A 61 -18.97 15.88 -11.13
N THR A 62 -19.19 15.63 -9.84
CA THR A 62 -19.51 16.65 -8.84
C THR A 62 -18.38 16.81 -7.82
N THR A 63 -18.16 18.05 -7.38
CA THR A 63 -17.17 18.37 -6.34
C THR A 63 -17.63 17.83 -5.00
N LYS A 64 -17.05 16.72 -4.54
CA LYS A 64 -17.26 16.16 -3.21
C LYS A 64 -16.24 16.72 -2.22
N LYS A 65 -16.63 16.83 -0.94
CA LYS A 65 -15.69 17.11 0.17
C LYS A 65 -14.95 15.85 0.65
N THR A 66 -15.57 14.69 0.48
CA THR A 66 -15.02 13.37 0.80
C THR A 66 -15.62 12.32 -0.12
N TYR A 67 -14.82 11.32 -0.46
CA TYR A 67 -15.23 10.11 -1.15
C TYR A 67 -15.89 9.13 -0.16
N THR A 68 -16.79 8.31 -0.68
CA THR A 68 -17.66 7.40 0.12
C THR A 68 -17.79 6.00 -0.48
N ASN A 69 -17.41 5.83 -1.74
CA ASN A 69 -17.57 4.60 -2.51
C ASN A 69 -16.29 3.77 -2.47
N GLY A 70 -15.12 4.42 -2.61
CA GLY A 70 -13.84 3.71 -2.58
C GLY A 70 -13.43 3.35 -1.16
N VAL A 71 -13.25 2.05 -0.88
CA VAL A 71 -12.84 1.53 0.43
C VAL A 71 -11.68 0.56 0.31
N MET A 72 -10.90 0.44 1.38
CA MET A 72 -9.92 -0.63 1.56
C MET A 72 -10.41 -1.60 2.63
N GLU A 73 -10.38 -2.88 2.30
CA GLU A 73 -10.83 -3.97 3.17
C GLU A 73 -9.66 -4.89 3.49
N ILE A 74 -9.53 -5.23 4.78
CA ILE A 74 -8.54 -6.19 5.26
C ILE A 74 -9.27 -7.44 5.70
N ASN A 75 -8.92 -8.54 5.06
CA ASN A 75 -9.48 -9.85 5.28
C ASN A 75 -8.44 -10.77 5.91
N PHE A 76 -8.88 -11.67 6.78
CA PHE A 76 -8.03 -12.66 7.43
C PHE A 76 -8.55 -14.05 7.10
N TYR A 77 -7.66 -14.95 6.67
CA TYR A 77 -8.01 -16.32 6.27
C TYR A 77 -7.15 -17.35 7.02
N ASN A 78 -7.70 -18.53 7.29
CA ASN A 78 -7.02 -19.60 8.05
C ASN A 78 -6.32 -20.65 7.16
N GLY A 79 -6.53 -20.60 5.84
CA GLY A 79 -5.92 -21.52 4.89
C GLY A 79 -4.71 -20.90 4.17
N PRO A 80 -3.67 -21.69 3.85
CA PRO A 80 -2.63 -21.25 2.94
C PRO A 80 -3.23 -21.25 1.52
N ASP A 81 -3.22 -20.10 0.85
CA ASP A 81 -3.63 -20.00 -0.54
C ASP A 81 -2.45 -20.46 -1.43
N ILE A 82 -2.10 -21.74 -1.31
CA ILE A 82 -0.98 -22.34 -2.05
C ILE A 82 -1.39 -22.79 -3.45
N ASN A 83 -2.69 -22.85 -3.76
CA ASN A 83 -3.20 -23.45 -5.00
C ASN A 83 -4.36 -22.70 -5.67
N GLY A 84 -4.70 -21.48 -5.24
CA GLY A 84 -5.71 -20.66 -5.92
C GLY A 84 -7.14 -21.21 -5.84
N VAL A 85 -7.43 -22.10 -4.88
CA VAL A 85 -8.81 -22.48 -4.52
C VAL A 85 -9.11 -21.83 -3.19
N THR A 86 -9.74 -20.68 -3.31
CA THR A 86 -10.06 -19.74 -2.26
C THR A 86 -11.11 -20.29 -1.30
N SER A 87 -10.76 -20.36 -0.01
CA SER A 87 -11.79 -20.04 0.98
C SER A 87 -12.02 -18.54 0.87
N LEU A 88 -12.93 -18.12 -0.01
CA LEU A 88 -13.29 -16.69 -0.19
C LEU A 88 -13.93 -16.08 1.07
N VAL A 89 -14.23 -16.91 2.07
CA VAL A 89 -14.85 -16.48 3.31
C VAL A 89 -13.76 -16.11 4.31
N PRO A 90 -13.67 -14.82 4.72
CA PRO A 90 -12.80 -14.41 5.79
C PRO A 90 -13.10 -15.23 7.06
N ALA A 91 -12.05 -15.70 7.72
CA ALA A 91 -12.13 -16.41 8.98
C ALA A 91 -12.43 -15.50 10.18
N LEU A 92 -12.18 -14.20 10.03
CA LEU A 92 -12.46 -13.16 11.01
C LEU A 92 -13.20 -12.00 10.33
N PRO A 93 -13.87 -11.12 11.10
CA PRO A 93 -14.55 -9.96 10.54
C PRO A 93 -13.63 -9.10 9.67
N THR A 94 -14.12 -8.70 8.50
CA THR A 94 -13.42 -7.78 7.60
C THR A 94 -13.28 -6.40 8.25
N ILE A 95 -12.08 -5.84 8.19
CA ILE A 95 -11.83 -4.45 8.61
C ILE A 95 -11.98 -3.56 7.37
N THR A 96 -12.98 -2.68 7.37
CA THR A 96 -13.21 -1.71 6.27
C THR A 96 -12.72 -0.32 6.67
N MET A 97 -11.90 0.28 5.81
CA MET A 97 -11.34 1.62 5.97
C MET A 97 -11.85 2.55 4.87
N TYR A 98 -12.17 3.77 5.27
CA TYR A 98 -12.77 4.79 4.41
C TYR A 98 -11.81 5.95 4.13
N PRO A 99 -12.03 6.70 3.03
CA PRO A 99 -11.23 7.88 2.71
C PRO A 99 -11.41 8.97 3.78
N SER A 100 -10.32 9.65 4.10
CA SER A 100 -10.32 10.74 5.07
C SER A 100 -9.33 11.84 4.67
N GLY A 101 -9.46 13.01 5.31
CA GLY A 101 -8.66 14.18 4.96
C GLY A 101 -9.16 14.89 3.70
N LYS A 102 -8.33 15.78 3.14
CA LYS A 102 -8.68 16.58 1.96
C LYS A 102 -8.51 15.78 0.68
N ILE A 103 -9.32 16.10 -0.31
CA ILE A 103 -9.09 15.68 -1.70
C ILE A 103 -8.05 16.63 -2.31
N ILE A 104 -6.95 16.07 -2.80
CA ILE A 104 -5.83 16.78 -3.41
C ILE A 104 -5.72 16.27 -4.85
N GLU A 105 -5.91 17.15 -5.84
CA GLU A 105 -5.85 16.80 -7.27
C GLU A 105 -6.76 15.60 -7.67
N GLY A 106 -7.88 15.45 -6.97
CA GLY A 106 -8.85 14.37 -7.19
C GLY A 106 -8.50 13.05 -6.51
N TRP A 107 -7.45 12.99 -5.70
CA TRP A 107 -7.09 11.84 -4.88
C TRP A 107 -7.36 12.12 -3.40
N GLN A 108 -7.82 11.11 -2.67
CA GLN A 108 -8.02 11.17 -1.22
C GLN A 108 -7.37 9.96 -0.57
N ARG A 109 -6.81 10.16 0.64
CA ARG A 109 -6.07 9.12 1.34
C ARG A 109 -7.01 8.22 2.14
N ILE A 110 -6.81 6.91 2.06
CA ILE A 110 -7.31 5.92 3.01
C ILE A 110 -6.12 5.55 3.90
N VAL A 111 -6.28 5.62 5.22
CA VAL A 111 -5.23 5.23 6.17
C VAL A 111 -5.85 4.67 7.44
N GLY A 112 -5.25 3.61 7.97
CA GLY A 112 -5.68 3.02 9.23
C GLY A 112 -4.58 2.20 9.89
N ILE A 113 -4.81 1.86 11.15
CA ILE A 113 -3.96 0.97 11.93
C ILE A 113 -4.69 -0.36 12.05
N VAL A 114 -4.02 -1.43 11.65
CA VAL A 114 -4.52 -2.80 11.72
C VAL A 114 -3.67 -3.56 12.72
N THR A 115 -4.32 -4.27 13.65
CA THR A 115 -3.64 -5.23 14.53
C THR A 115 -3.87 -6.61 13.94
N ILE A 116 -2.79 -7.36 13.70
CA ILE A 116 -2.91 -8.74 13.22
C ILE A 116 -3.42 -9.60 14.38
N PRO A 117 -4.58 -10.26 14.26
CA PRO A 117 -5.11 -11.08 15.35
C PRO A 117 -4.14 -12.20 15.74
N GLN A 118 -4.09 -12.51 17.03
CA GLN A 118 -3.33 -13.63 17.58
C GLN A 118 -4.25 -14.37 18.54
N ALA A 119 -4.34 -15.71 18.41
CA ALA A 119 -5.03 -16.53 19.39
C ALA A 119 -4.31 -16.41 20.74
N ASP A 120 -5.01 -15.90 21.75
CA ASP A 120 -4.54 -15.74 23.13
C ASP A 120 -5.31 -16.64 24.13
N GLY A 121 -6.06 -17.62 23.61
CA GLY A 121 -6.58 -18.75 24.37
C GLY A 121 -8.06 -18.68 24.73
N GLU A 122 -8.74 -17.53 24.65
CA GLU A 122 -10.16 -17.45 25.07
C GLU A 122 -11.10 -16.60 24.19
N GLU A 123 -10.65 -15.63 23.38
CA GLU A 123 -11.58 -14.79 22.59
C GLU A 123 -11.34 -14.72 21.07
N VAL A 124 -10.12 -14.98 20.58
CA VAL A 124 -9.83 -14.97 19.13
C VAL A 124 -9.80 -16.41 18.61
N ALA A 125 -10.78 -16.76 17.76
CA ALA A 125 -11.05 -18.12 17.31
C ALA A 125 -9.80 -18.81 16.73
N GLU A 126 -9.02 -18.13 15.88
CA GLU A 126 -7.78 -18.67 15.31
C GLU A 126 -6.81 -17.53 14.92
N THR A 127 -5.50 -17.79 15.00
CA THR A 127 -4.47 -16.92 14.39
C THR A 127 -4.57 -17.07 12.87
N PRO A 128 -4.85 -16.00 12.11
CA PRO A 128 -5.01 -16.11 10.68
C PRO A 128 -3.68 -16.47 10.04
N ARG A 129 -3.74 -17.39 9.08
CA ARG A 129 -2.55 -17.76 8.30
C ARG A 129 -2.30 -16.81 7.15
N THR A 130 -3.32 -16.05 6.76
CA THR A 130 -3.25 -15.31 5.53
C THR A 130 -3.96 -13.97 5.67
N ILE A 131 -3.32 -12.89 5.22
CA ILE A 131 -3.97 -11.56 5.12
C ILE A 131 -4.29 -11.27 3.65
N GLY A 132 -5.52 -10.80 3.41
CA GLY A 132 -5.99 -10.29 2.13
C GLY A 132 -6.22 -8.80 2.19
N ILE A 133 -5.65 -8.04 1.25
CA ILE A 133 -6.05 -6.64 1.01
C ILE A 133 -6.97 -6.63 -0.19
N ASN A 134 -8.19 -6.11 -0.01
CA ASN A 134 -9.15 -5.89 -1.08
C ASN A 134 -9.43 -4.39 -1.25
N LEU A 135 -9.48 -3.93 -2.49
CA LEU A 135 -9.82 -2.55 -2.86
C LEU A 135 -11.17 -2.57 -3.56
N ALA A 136 -12.18 -1.97 -2.94
CA ALA A 136 -13.56 -2.10 -3.37
C ALA A 136 -14.19 -0.73 -3.66
N CYS A 137 -15.08 -0.71 -4.66
CA CYS A 137 -15.94 0.42 -4.96
C CYS A 137 -17.37 0.01 -4.65
N LEU A 138 -17.96 0.56 -3.58
CA LEU A 138 -19.23 0.10 -3.01
C LEU A 138 -20.44 0.31 -3.92
N GLN A 139 -20.40 1.31 -4.80
CA GLN A 139 -21.52 1.68 -5.64
C GLN A 139 -21.32 1.18 -7.09
N GLN A 140 -22.27 0.38 -7.58
CA GLN A 140 -22.29 -0.02 -9.00
C GLN A 140 -22.39 1.20 -9.92
N GLY A 141 -21.63 1.17 -11.02
CA GLY A 141 -21.59 2.26 -12.02
C GLY A 141 -20.70 3.44 -11.66
N THR A 142 -20.03 3.44 -10.49
CA THR A 142 -18.92 4.35 -10.19
C THR A 142 -17.60 3.60 -10.35
N SER A 143 -16.61 4.21 -11.01
CA SER A 143 -15.25 3.69 -11.03
C SER A 143 -14.44 4.29 -9.88
N CYS A 144 -13.76 3.44 -9.13
CA CYS A 144 -12.78 3.84 -8.13
C CYS A 144 -11.39 3.42 -8.63
N TYR A 145 -10.44 4.34 -8.60
CA TYR A 145 -9.04 4.11 -8.91
C TYR A 145 -8.25 4.14 -7.62
N PHE A 146 -7.31 3.23 -7.47
CA PHE A 146 -6.45 3.16 -6.31
C PHE A 146 -4.98 3.19 -6.72
N ASP A 147 -4.16 3.83 -5.91
CA ASP A 147 -2.71 3.90 -6.12
C ASP A 147 -1.95 3.93 -4.79
N ASP A 148 -0.64 3.68 -4.85
CA ASP A 148 0.30 3.66 -3.73
C ASP A 148 -0.20 2.93 -2.49
N VAL A 149 -0.56 1.66 -2.65
CA VAL A 149 -0.92 0.80 -1.51
C VAL A 149 0.35 0.49 -0.71
N ARG A 150 0.29 0.76 0.59
CA ARG A 150 1.39 0.56 1.54
C ARG A 150 0.93 -0.19 2.76
N ILE A 151 1.78 -1.08 3.24
CA ILE A 151 1.68 -1.67 4.58
C ILE A 151 3.06 -1.76 5.20
N PHE A 152 3.19 -1.23 6.42
CA PHE A 152 4.44 -1.23 7.17
C PHE A 152 4.16 -1.27 8.68
N PRO A 153 5.13 -1.67 9.51
CA PRO A 153 4.94 -1.77 10.95
C PRO A 153 4.59 -0.44 11.59
N PHE A 154 3.75 -0.45 12.63
CA PHE A 154 3.33 0.77 13.32
C PHE A 154 4.50 1.57 13.93
N ASN A 155 5.53 0.87 14.44
CA ASN A 155 6.77 1.50 14.95
C ASN A 155 7.86 1.62 13.88
N GLY A 156 7.52 1.47 12.61
CA GLY A 156 8.41 1.63 11.47
C GLY A 156 8.21 2.97 10.76
N SER A 157 9.25 3.45 10.07
CA SER A 157 9.15 4.51 9.08
C SER A 157 9.33 3.91 7.69
N MET A 158 8.65 4.49 6.71
CA MET A 158 8.66 4.04 5.33
C MET A 158 8.88 5.22 4.41
N LYS A 159 9.88 5.08 3.54
CA LYS A 159 10.15 6.00 2.44
C LYS A 159 10.27 5.23 1.15
N SER A 160 9.73 5.79 0.07
CA SER A 160 9.79 5.19 -1.26
C SER A 160 10.51 6.13 -2.21
N PHE A 161 11.28 5.56 -3.13
CA PHE A 161 12.04 6.31 -4.14
C PHE A 161 11.61 5.85 -5.52
N VAL A 162 11.19 6.79 -6.35
CA VAL A 162 10.78 6.57 -7.74
C VAL A 162 11.92 6.99 -8.64
N TYR A 163 12.40 6.06 -9.46
CA TYR A 163 13.48 6.29 -10.41
C TYR A 163 12.96 6.30 -11.85
N ASP A 164 13.56 7.15 -12.68
CA ASP A 164 13.37 7.10 -14.13
C ASP A 164 13.98 5.82 -14.71
N LYS A 165 13.23 5.10 -15.54
CA LYS A 165 13.64 3.78 -16.04
C LYS A 165 14.90 3.82 -16.91
N ASP A 166 15.09 4.89 -17.67
CA ASP A 166 16.13 4.99 -18.69
C ASP A 166 17.41 5.61 -18.11
N THR A 167 17.25 6.68 -17.33
CA THR A 167 18.36 7.45 -16.75
C THR A 167 18.72 7.02 -15.32
N GLN A 168 17.86 6.22 -14.67
CA GLN A 168 18.02 5.80 -13.27
C GLN A 168 18.13 6.98 -12.28
N ARG A 169 17.64 8.16 -12.66
CA ARG A 169 17.63 9.35 -11.80
C ARG A 169 16.45 9.32 -10.86
N LEU A 170 16.65 9.82 -9.63
CA LEU A 170 15.59 9.95 -8.64
C LEU A 170 14.57 10.99 -9.10
N MET A 171 13.36 10.56 -9.42
CA MET A 171 12.26 11.42 -9.90
C MET A 171 11.36 11.90 -8.77
N ALA A 172 11.11 11.04 -7.79
CA ALA A 172 10.32 11.40 -6.62
C ALA A 172 10.75 10.63 -5.37
N GLU A 173 10.69 11.29 -4.22
CA GLU A 173 10.72 10.66 -2.90
C GLU A 173 9.33 10.78 -2.29
N LEU A 174 8.75 9.67 -1.86
CA LEU A 174 7.50 9.65 -1.13
C LEU A 174 7.78 9.44 0.36
N ASP A 175 7.32 10.38 1.19
CA ASP A 175 7.60 10.38 2.63
C ASP A 175 6.70 9.42 3.44
N GLU A 176 6.81 9.45 4.77
CA GLU A 176 6.07 8.60 5.70
C GLU A 176 4.55 8.76 5.60
N ASN A 177 4.09 9.92 5.13
CA ASN A 177 2.67 10.24 4.94
C ASN A 177 2.18 10.04 3.51
N ASN A 178 3.06 9.54 2.64
CA ASN A 178 2.85 9.37 1.20
C ASN A 178 2.70 10.71 0.45
N TYR A 179 3.36 11.77 0.91
CA TYR A 179 3.52 13.01 0.13
C TYR A 179 4.77 12.95 -0.74
N ALA A 180 4.64 13.37 -1.99
CA ALA A 180 5.74 13.35 -2.95
C ALA A 180 6.62 14.60 -2.89
N THR A 181 7.94 14.38 -2.93
CA THR A 181 8.94 15.39 -3.29
C THR A 181 9.47 15.05 -4.67
N TYR A 182 9.20 15.90 -5.65
CA TYR A 182 9.59 15.70 -7.05
C TYR A 182 10.91 16.40 -7.36
N TYR A 183 11.73 15.73 -8.15
CA TYR A 183 13.01 16.22 -8.64
C TYR A 183 12.96 16.30 -10.17
N GLU A 184 13.15 17.50 -10.71
CA GLU A 184 13.19 17.75 -12.15
C GLU A 184 14.61 18.06 -12.59
N TYR A 185 15.05 17.42 -13.67
CA TYR A 185 16.39 17.57 -14.24
C TYR A 185 16.33 18.19 -15.64
N ASP A 186 17.38 18.90 -16.03
CA ASP A 186 17.58 19.31 -17.41
C ASP A 186 18.10 18.16 -18.30
N LYS A 187 18.31 18.46 -19.58
CA LYS A 187 18.84 17.51 -20.57
C LYS A 187 20.27 17.07 -20.29
N GLU A 188 21.04 17.88 -19.56
CA GLU A 188 22.44 17.62 -19.19
C GLU A 188 22.53 16.83 -17.88
N GLY A 189 21.42 16.72 -17.13
CA GLY A 189 21.31 16.02 -15.85
C GLY A 189 21.47 16.90 -14.62
N GLY A 190 21.52 18.22 -14.78
CA GLY A 190 21.47 19.15 -13.65
C GLY A 190 20.09 19.18 -13.01
N LEU A 191 20.04 19.18 -11.68
CA LEU A 191 18.80 19.38 -10.93
C LEU A 191 18.33 20.83 -11.09
N VAL A 192 17.19 21.01 -11.77
CA VAL A 192 16.64 22.35 -12.07
C VAL A 192 15.52 22.74 -11.12
N ARG A 193 14.78 21.79 -10.58
CA ARG A 193 13.65 22.09 -9.70
C ARG A 193 13.38 20.99 -8.69
N VAL A 194 13.04 21.40 -7.48
CA VAL A 194 12.51 20.54 -6.43
C VAL A 194 11.12 21.04 -6.06
N LYS A 195 10.13 20.17 -6.12
CA LYS A 195 8.75 20.46 -5.73
C LYS A 195 8.34 19.51 -4.61
N LYS A 196 7.46 19.95 -3.72
CA LYS A 196 6.89 19.12 -2.66
C LYS A 196 5.38 19.25 -2.64
N GLU A 197 4.74 18.11 -2.65
CA GLU A 197 3.31 17.98 -2.43
C GLU A 197 2.98 18.21 -0.95
N THR A 198 1.88 18.92 -0.73
CA THR A 198 1.32 19.19 0.59
C THR A 198 -0.20 19.12 0.50
N GLU A 199 -0.88 19.19 1.65
CA GLU A 199 -2.34 19.31 1.70
C GLU A 199 -2.94 20.46 0.88
N LYS A 200 -2.15 21.49 0.57
CA LYS A 200 -2.58 22.67 -0.21
C LYS A 200 -2.17 22.59 -1.69
N GLY A 201 -1.61 21.45 -2.11
CA GLY A 201 -1.09 21.24 -3.46
C GLY A 201 0.44 21.20 -3.50
N VAL A 202 0.98 21.24 -4.72
CA VAL A 202 2.41 21.13 -4.99
C VAL A 202 3.09 22.49 -4.94
N TYR A 203 4.10 22.64 -4.08
CA TYR A 203 4.90 23.85 -3.92
C TYR A 203 6.32 23.63 -4.45
N THR A 204 6.85 24.59 -5.20
CA THR A 204 8.27 24.60 -5.57
C THR A 204 9.09 25.03 -4.37
N ILE A 205 9.99 24.16 -3.90
CA ILE A 205 10.94 24.46 -2.82
C ILE A 205 12.15 25.19 -3.38
N GLN A 206 12.65 24.72 -4.51
CA GLN A 206 13.86 25.24 -5.13
C GLN A 206 13.72 25.24 -6.65
N GLU A 207 14.15 26.33 -7.28
CA GLU A 207 14.25 26.44 -8.73
C GLU A 207 15.58 27.10 -9.08
N THR A 208 16.36 26.44 -9.93
CA THR A 208 17.62 26.97 -10.46
C THR A 208 17.39 27.34 -11.92
N ARG A 209 17.62 28.61 -12.29
CA ARG A 209 17.59 29.07 -13.69
C ARG A 209 18.97 29.49 -14.13
N SER A 210 19.65 28.64 -14.89
CA SER A 210 20.87 29.00 -15.61
C SER A 210 20.50 29.53 -17.01
N LYS A 211 20.88 30.79 -17.29
CA LYS A 211 20.90 31.33 -18.66
C LYS A 211 22.31 31.17 -19.20
N SER A 212 22.52 30.34 -20.21
CA SER A 212 23.73 30.41 -21.03
C SER A 212 23.66 31.67 -21.90
N LYS A 213 24.67 32.55 -21.81
CA LYS A 213 24.82 33.66 -22.76
C LYS A 213 25.19 33.04 -24.12
N LYS A 214 24.40 33.33 -25.15
CA LYS A 214 24.85 33.10 -26.54
C LYS A 214 26.15 33.88 -26.73
N GLN A 215 27.24 33.18 -27.05
CA GLN A 215 28.44 33.76 -27.63
C GLN A 215 28.18 34.15 -29.08
#